data_AF-A0A6C0DDZ8-F1
#
_entry.id   AF-A0A6C0DDZ8-F1
#
_cell.length_a   1.000
_cell.length_b   1.000
_cell.length_c   1.000
_cell.angle_alpha   90.00
_cell.angle_beta   90.00
_cell.angle_gamma   90.00
#
_symmetry.space_group_name_H-M   'P 1'
#
loop_
_entity.id
_entity.type
_entity.pdbx_description
1 polymer ?
#
loop_
_entity_poly.entity_id
_entity_poly.type
_entity_poly.pdbx_seq_one_letter_code
_entity_poly.pdbx_strand_id
1 'polypeptide(L)' 'MPIKIETSICITIYMDNPHVRVGGAILGTIWYVVAKKIVDKAVELYHVTPEQAEALYKVFLRPGDYIVEYD' A
#
# COMPACT_ATOMS: atom_id res chain seq x y z
N MET A 1 23.23 -17.90 29.66
CA MET A 1 21.78 -18.02 29.46
C MET A 1 21.30 -16.76 28.76
N PRO A 2 20.89 -16.78 27.49
CA PRO A 2 20.31 -15.60 26.87
C PRO A 2 18.84 -15.47 27.26
N ILE A 3 18.46 -14.27 27.69
CA ILE A 3 17.08 -13.86 27.97
C ILE A 3 16.36 -13.77 26.62
N LYS A 4 15.35 -14.64 26.39
CA LYS A 4 14.43 -14.50 25.26
C LYS A 4 13.50 -13.33 25.55
N ILE A 5 13.81 -12.16 24.99
CA ILE A 5 12.88 -11.04 24.96
C ILE A 5 11.88 -11.37 23.85
N GLU A 6 10.66 -11.71 24.26
CA GLU A 6 9.53 -11.93 23.36
C GLU A 6 9.25 -10.66 22.54
N THR A 7 9.57 -10.71 21.26
CA THR A 7 9.30 -9.68 20.24
C THR A 7 7.82 -9.34 20.07
N SER A 8 6.91 -10.06 20.74
CA SER A 8 5.47 -9.87 20.66
C SER A 8 4.93 -8.64 21.42
N ILE A 9 5.67 -8.09 22.38
CA ILE A 9 5.18 -6.93 23.15
C ILE A 9 5.36 -5.62 22.36
N CYS A 10 6.48 -5.46 21.64
CA CYS A 10 6.71 -4.23 20.87
C CYS A 10 5.69 -4.07 19.73
N ILE A 11 5.34 -5.12 19.00
CA ILE A 11 4.42 -5.00 17.85
C ILE A 11 3.00 -4.59 18.31
N THR A 12 2.56 -5.10 19.46
CA THR A 12 1.23 -4.78 20.01
C THR A 12 1.10 -3.31 20.40
N ILE A 13 2.16 -2.69 20.93
CA ILE A 13 2.16 -1.27 21.34
C ILE A 13 2.20 -0.33 20.12
N TYR A 14 2.80 -0.75 19.00
CA TYR A 14 2.86 0.05 17.77
C TYR A 14 1.51 0.13 17.03
N MET A 15 0.62 -0.87 17.18
CA MET A 15 -0.68 -0.90 16.51
C MET A 15 -1.79 -0.11 17.22
N ASP A 16 -1.62 0.21 18.52
CA ASP A 16 -2.58 0.98 19.33
C ASP A 16 -2.36 2.50 19.28
N ASN A 17 -1.34 2.98 18.57
CA ASN A 17 -1.09 4.40 18.42
C ASN A 17 -1.96 4.99 17.29
N PRO A 18 -2.96 5.85 17.60
CA PRO A 18 -3.84 6.43 16.60
C PRO A 18 -3.06 7.27 15.56
N HIS A 19 -1.92 7.86 15.93
CA HIS A 19 -1.08 8.62 14.99
C HIS A 19 -0.41 7.73 13.94
N VAL A 20 -0.05 6.49 14.29
CA VAL A 20 0.54 5.52 13.36
C VAL A 20 -0.53 5.00 12.38
N ARG A 21 -1.75 4.77 12.87
CA ARG A 21 -2.90 4.40 12.02
C ARG A 21 -3.32 5.53 11.07
N VAL A 22 -3.36 6.77 11.56
CA VAL A 22 -3.67 7.95 10.75
C VAL A 22 -2.57 8.23 9.73
N GLY A 23 -1.30 8.13 10.13
CA GLY A 23 -0.17 8.25 9.22
C GLY A 23 -0.21 7.22 8.09
N GLY A 24 -0.48 5.95 8.42
CA GLY A 24 -0.67 4.88 7.44
C GLY A 24 -1.82 5.14 6.46
N ALA A 25 -2.97 5.63 6.95
CA ALA A 25 -4.11 5.96 6.11
C ALA A 25 -3.83 7.13 5.14
N ILE A 26 -3.11 8.16 5.61
CA ILE A 26 -2.69 9.30 4.77
C ILE A 26 -1.73 8.83 3.68
N LEU A 27 -0.71 8.05 4.04
CA LEU A 27 0.26 7.51 3.09
C LEU A 27 -0.41 6.60 2.05
N GLY A 28 -1.35 5.73 2.49
CA GLY A 28 -2.14 4.90 1.58
C GLY A 28 -2.98 5.72 0.60
N THR A 29 -3.56 6.83 1.06
CA THR A 29 -4.34 7.75 0.20
C THR A 29 -3.44 8.44 -0.83
N ILE A 30 -2.29 8.97 -0.40
CA ILE A 30 -1.33 9.62 -1.29
C ILE A 30 -0.83 8.63 -2.34
N TRP A 31 -0.44 7.43 -1.91
CA TRP A 31 -0.03 6.36 -2.81
C TRP A 31 -1.11 6.06 -3.85
N TYR A 32 -2.36 5.86 -3.42
CA TYR A 32 -3.46 5.54 -4.33
C TYR A 32 -3.69 6.65 -5.36
N VAL A 33 -3.65 7.92 -4.94
CA VAL A 33 -3.83 9.06 -5.86
C VAL A 33 -2.73 9.10 -6.91
N VAL A 34 -1.47 8.86 -6.53
CA VAL A 34 -0.34 8.84 -7.46
C VAL A 34 -0.42 7.64 -8.40
N ALA A 35 -0.64 6.43 -7.85
CA ALA A 35 -0.76 5.20 -8.62
C ALA A 35 -1.92 5.29 -9.63
N LYS A 36 -3.08 5.82 -9.21
CA LYS A 36 -4.23 6.01 -10.11
C LYS A 36 -3.89 6.92 -11.28
N LYS A 37 -3.17 8.03 -11.07
CA LYS A 37 -2.75 8.92 -12.17
C LYS A 37 -1.85 8.22 -13.19
N ILE A 38 -0.96 7.34 -12.73
CA ILE A 38 -0.07 6.57 -13.59
C ILE A 38 -0.91 5.58 -14.44
N VAL A 39 -1.82 4.85 -13.80
CA VAL A 39 -2.70 3.90 -14.50
C VAL A 39 -3.62 4.62 -15.49
N ASP A 40 -4.24 5.73 -15.09
CA ASP A 40 -5.08 6.57 -15.96
C ASP A 40 -4.28 7.04 -17.19
N LYS A 41 -3.03 7.46 -17.01
CA LYS A 41 -2.20 7.91 -18.12
C LYS A 41 -1.76 6.78 -19.04
N ALA A 42 -1.47 5.59 -18.50
CA ALA A 42 -1.22 4.41 -19.30
C ALA A 42 -2.48 4.02 -20.10
N VAL A 43 -3.65 4.11 -19.49
CA VAL A 43 -4.93 3.83 -20.16
C VAL A 43 -5.13 4.73 -21.37
N GLU A 44 -4.88 6.03 -21.18
CA GLU A 44 -4.95 7.03 -22.24
C GLU A 44 -3.92 6.80 -23.36
N LEU A 45 -2.64 6.64 -23.00
CA LEU A 45 -1.54 6.56 -23.97
C LEU A 45 -1.59 5.31 -24.84
N TYR A 46 -2.00 4.18 -24.27
CA TYR A 46 -2.02 2.90 -24.97
C TYR A 46 -3.37 2.57 -25.61
N HIS A 47 -4.36 3.48 -25.52
CA HIS A 47 -5.72 3.27 -26.04
C HIS A 47 -6.31 1.90 -25.65
N VAL A 48 -6.07 1.47 -24.41
CA VAL A 48 -6.54 0.17 -23.92
C VAL A 48 -8.06 0.14 -23.82
N THR A 49 -8.63 -1.04 -24.04
CA THR A 49 -10.09 -1.22 -23.97
C THR A 49 -10.60 -1.07 -22.53
N PRO A 50 -11.90 -0.80 -22.33
CA PRO A 50 -12.47 -0.71 -20.99
C PRO A 50 -12.19 -1.95 -20.12
N GLU A 51 -12.22 -3.15 -20.70
CA GLU A 51 -11.96 -4.41 -19.99
C GLU A 51 -10.49 -4.51 -19.54
N GLN A 52 -9.56 -4.07 -20.39
CA GLN A 52 -8.13 -4.06 -20.07
C GLN A 52 -7.80 -2.99 -19.03
N ALA A 53 -8.43 -1.82 -19.11
CA ALA A 53 -8.30 -0.78 -18.11
C ALA A 53 -8.75 -1.26 -16.73
N GLU A 54 -9.89 -1.97 -16.64
CA GLU A 54 -10.37 -2.56 -15.40
C GLU A 54 -9.36 -3.55 -14.80
N ALA A 55 -8.74 -4.39 -15.64
CA ALA A 55 -7.67 -5.30 -15.20
C ALA A 55 -6.45 -4.55 -14.65
N LEU A 56 -6.02 -3.46 -15.33
CA LEU A 56 -4.93 -2.62 -14.86
C LEU A 56 -5.25 -1.97 -13.52
N TYR A 57 -6.45 -1.43 -13.33
CA TYR A 57 -6.86 -0.87 -12.05
C TYR A 57 -6.85 -1.92 -10.93
N LYS A 58 -7.34 -3.13 -11.20
CA LYS A 58 -7.36 -4.22 -10.21
C LYS A 58 -5.96 -4.68 -9.80
N VAL A 59 -5.01 -4.70 -10.73
CA VAL A 59 -3.63 -5.16 -10.46
C VAL A 59 -2.79 -4.07 -9.80
N PHE A 60 -2.84 -2.86 -10.34
CA PHE A 60 -1.91 -1.79 -9.92
C PHE A 60 -2.44 -0.93 -8.77
N LEU A 61 -3.75 -0.92 -8.52
CA LEU A 61 -4.35 -0.18 -7.41
C LEU A 61 -4.79 -1.07 -6.24
N ARG A 62 -4.32 -2.33 -6.19
CA ARG A 62 -4.63 -3.22 -5.08
C ARG A 62 -3.82 -2.84 -3.84
N PRO A 63 -4.46 -2.52 -2.71
CA PRO A 63 -3.75 -2.26 -1.47
C PRO A 63 -3.07 -3.54 -0.97
N GLY A 64 -1.79 -3.46 -0.59
CA GLY A 64 -1.09 -4.55 0.09
C GLY A 64 -0.36 -5.57 -0.80
N ASP A 65 -0.51 -5.54 -2.13
CA ASP A 65 0.23 -6.43 -3.04
C ASP A 65 1.70 -5.99 -3.24
N TYR A 66 2.05 -4.76 -2.84
CA TYR A 66 3.41 -4.23 -2.87
C TYR A 66 3.86 -3.93 -1.45
N ILE A 67 4.46 -4.92 -0.78
CA ILE A 67 5.17 -4.70 0.48
C ILE A 67 6.54 -4.14 0.12
N VAL A 68 6.82 -2.89 0.50
CA VAL A 68 8.17 -2.35 0.46
C VAL A 68 8.89 -2.89 1.69
N GLU A 69 9.64 -3.97 1.52
CA GLU A 69 10.56 -4.44 2.54
C GLU A 69 11.71 -3.42 2.65
N TYR A 70 11.91 -2.89 3.86
CA TYR A 70 13.06 -2.05 4.16
C TYR A 70 14.11 -2.97 4.81
N ASP A 71 15.22 -3.19 4.09
CA ASP A 71 16.43 -3.82 4.63
C ASP A 71 17.14 -2.91 5.64
#